data_AF-A0A967S0S4-F1
#
_entry.id   AF-A0A967S0S4-F1
#
_cell.length_a   1.000
_cell.length_b   1.000
_cell.length_c   1.000
_cell.angle_alpha   90.00
_cell.angle_beta   90.00
_cell.angle_gamma   90.00
#
_symmetry.space_group_name_H-M   'P 1'
#
loop_
_entity.id
_entity.type
_entity.pdbx_description
1 polymer ?
#
loop_
_entity_poly.entity_id
_entity_poly.type
_entity_poly.pdbx_seq_one_letter_code
_entity_poly.pdbx_strand_id
1 'polypeptide(L)'
;LPGPKVRAAGFDEGGVELPTGSSVELRIGNESSSATVIEVDYEGLLTDLHIGDRLTIGDGGAVLEIGEKADDKMIANVVFGGRLQGRPGVHVPSDRLQLAT
;
A
#
# COMPACT_ATOMS: atom_id res chain seq x y z
N LEU A 1 -16.98 8.88 -10.27
CA LEU A 1 -16.86 7.42 -10.41
C LEU A 1 -16.11 6.91 -9.19
N PRO A 2 -16.65 5.96 -8.42
CA PRO A 2 -15.87 5.35 -7.35
C PRO A 2 -14.73 4.56 -8.02
N GLY A 3 -13.49 4.97 -7.78
CA GLY A 3 -12.33 4.18 -8.18
C GLY A 3 -12.37 2.79 -7.52
N PRO A 4 -11.57 1.82 -8.02
CA PRO A 4 -11.50 0.50 -7.41
C PRO A 4 -11.25 0.63 -5.90
N LYS A 5 -12.09 -0.03 -5.10
CA LYS A 5 -12.01 0.03 -3.64
C LYS A 5 -10.90 -0.91 -3.15
N VAL A 6 -9.65 -0.45 -3.26
CA VAL A 6 -8.48 -1.21 -2.84
C VAL A 6 -8.39 -1.26 -1.31
N ARG A 7 -8.06 -2.42 -0.75
CA ARG A 7 -7.88 -2.61 0.69
C ARG A 7 -6.61 -3.42 0.97
N ALA A 8 -6.01 -3.17 2.13
CA ALA A 8 -4.98 -4.03 2.66
C ALA A 8 -5.62 -5.24 3.38
N ALA A 9 -4.86 -6.33 3.48
CA ALA A 9 -5.22 -7.47 4.30
C ALA A 9 -5.28 -7.10 5.79
N GLY A 10 -5.75 -8.04 6.61
CA GLY A 10 -5.93 -7.82 8.04
C GLY A 10 -4.58 -7.68 8.75
N PHE A 11 -4.42 -6.64 9.56
CA PHE A 11 -3.37 -6.57 10.58
C PHE A 11 -3.82 -7.27 11.87
N ASP A 12 -2.86 -7.85 12.61
CA ASP A 12 -3.11 -8.58 13.86
C ASP A 12 -3.88 -7.78 14.92
N GLU A 13 -4.50 -8.49 15.87
CA GLU A 13 -5.22 -7.89 17.00
C GLU A 13 -4.28 -7.01 17.84
N GLY A 14 -4.52 -5.69 17.81
CA GLY A 14 -3.65 -4.68 18.42
C GLY A 14 -3.01 -3.73 17.40
N GLY A 15 -3.13 -4.03 16.10
CA GLY A 15 -2.54 -3.23 15.04
C GLY A 15 -1.02 -3.27 15.05
N VAL A 16 -0.44 -2.73 13.99
CA VAL A 16 1.00 -2.65 13.79
C VAL A 16 1.47 -1.22 13.69
N GLU A 17 2.63 -0.94 14.26
CA GLU A 17 3.30 0.34 14.12
C GLU A 17 4.25 0.28 12.93
N LEU A 18 4.09 1.21 11.99
CA LEU A 18 4.99 1.40 10.86
C LEU A 18 5.95 2.54 11.19
N PRO A 19 7.24 2.28 11.42
CA PRO A 19 8.21 3.34 11.67
C PRO A 19 8.42 4.21 10.44
N THR A 20 8.45 5.52 10.61
CA THR A 20 8.85 6.42 9.52
C THR A 20 10.31 6.15 9.12
N GLY A 21 10.56 6.01 7.83
CA GLY A 21 11.88 5.70 7.27
C GLY A 21 12.21 4.21 7.17
N SER A 22 11.33 3.30 7.63
CA SER A 22 11.51 1.87 7.39
C SER A 22 11.08 1.47 5.97
N SER A 23 11.49 0.29 5.52
CA SER A 23 11.04 -0.33 4.28
C SER A 23 10.02 -1.42 4.55
N VAL A 24 9.02 -1.55 3.68
CA VAL A 24 8.00 -2.60 3.72
C VAL A 24 7.85 -3.25 2.36
N GLU A 25 7.56 -4.54 2.37
CA GLU A 25 7.20 -5.31 1.20
C GLU A 25 5.70 -5.14 0.91
N LEU A 26 5.36 -4.78 -0.33
CA LEU A 26 4.00 -4.74 -0.85
C LEU A 26 3.83 -5.91 -1.80
N ARG A 27 2.78 -6.71 -1.61
CA ARG A 27 2.44 -7.81 -2.51
C ARG A 27 0.94 -7.94 -2.68
N ILE A 28 0.54 -8.63 -3.75
CA ILE A 28 -0.87 -8.95 -4.00
C ILE A 28 -1.27 -10.07 -3.03
N GLY A 29 -2.33 -9.85 -2.26
CA GLY A 29 -2.80 -10.82 -1.28
C GLY A 29 -3.93 -10.28 -0.41
N ASN A 30 -4.59 -11.15 0.33
CA ASN A 30 -5.67 -10.77 1.23
C ASN A 30 -5.72 -11.56 2.55
N GLU A 31 -4.63 -12.28 2.87
CA GLU A 31 -4.51 -13.15 4.04
C GLU A 31 -4.17 -12.34 5.30
N SER A 32 -2.98 -11.71 5.34
CA SER A 32 -2.52 -10.98 6.52
C SER A 32 -1.50 -9.89 6.19
N SER A 33 -1.36 -8.90 7.07
CA SER A 33 -0.41 -7.80 6.93
C SER A 33 0.28 -7.50 8.26
N SER A 34 1.52 -7.01 8.17
CA SER A 34 2.44 -6.79 9.29
C SER A 34 3.29 -5.53 9.07
N ALA A 35 4.24 -5.27 9.98
CA ALA A 35 5.13 -4.11 9.89
C ALA A 35 6.10 -4.20 8.71
N THR A 36 6.32 -5.41 8.17
CA THR A 36 7.33 -5.69 7.15
C THR A 36 6.72 -6.13 5.83
N VAL A 37 5.51 -6.69 5.84
CA VAL A 37 4.80 -7.17 4.65
C VAL A 37 3.35 -6.69 4.70
N ILE A 38 2.93 -5.97 3.66
CA ILE A 38 1.57 -5.49 3.47
C ILE A 38 1.00 -6.15 2.22
N GLU A 39 -0.08 -6.89 2.42
CA GLU A 39 -0.83 -7.51 1.36
C GLU A 39 -1.96 -6.59 0.93
N VAL A 40 -2.12 -6.42 -0.37
CA VAL A 40 -3.16 -5.57 -0.95
C VAL A 40 -4.03 -6.41 -1.88
N ASP A 41 -5.34 -6.34 -1.67
CA ASP A 41 -6.36 -7.05 -2.45
C ASP A 41 -6.60 -6.30 -3.76
N TYR A 42 -5.56 -6.24 -4.60
CA TYR A 42 -5.57 -5.57 -5.89
C TYR A 42 -4.63 -6.26 -6.88
N GLU A 43 -5.20 -7.01 -7.81
CA GLU A 43 -4.45 -7.74 -8.83
C GLU A 43 -3.61 -6.81 -9.72
N GLY A 44 -4.05 -5.57 -9.92
CA GLY A 44 -3.34 -4.55 -10.70
C GLY A 44 -2.16 -3.89 -9.97
N LEU A 45 -1.89 -4.23 -8.70
CA LEU A 45 -0.91 -3.52 -7.85
C LEU A 45 0.46 -3.44 -8.51
N LEU A 46 0.98 -4.59 -8.96
CA LEU A 46 2.29 -4.68 -9.58
C LEU A 46 2.30 -4.09 -10.99
N THR A 47 1.16 -3.87 -11.64
CA THR A 47 1.14 -3.31 -13.00
C THR A 47 1.00 -1.81 -12.98
N ASP A 48 0.15 -1.29 -12.10
CA ASP A 48 -0.26 0.12 -12.09
C ASP A 48 0.69 1.00 -11.29
N LEU A 49 1.40 0.42 -10.32
CA LEU A 49 2.37 1.14 -9.52
C LEU A 49 3.76 1.11 -10.15
N HIS A 50 4.41 2.27 -10.06
CA HIS A 50 5.74 2.54 -10.56
C HIS A 50 6.64 3.02 -9.42
N ILE A 51 7.95 2.92 -9.61
CA ILE A 51 8.93 3.47 -8.67
C ILE A 51 8.71 4.99 -8.56
N GLY A 52 8.66 5.47 -7.32
CA GLY A 52 8.33 6.86 -6.98
C GLY A 52 6.85 7.13 -6.69
N ASP A 53 5.95 6.18 -6.98
CA ASP A 53 4.52 6.34 -6.68
C ASP A 53 4.28 6.30 -5.17
N ARG A 54 3.28 7.08 -4.72
CA ARG A 54 2.92 7.18 -3.30
C ARG A 54 1.58 6.56 -3.00
N LEU A 55 1.55 5.62 -2.07
CA LEU A 55 0.34 4.98 -1.58
C LEU A 55 0.00 5.50 -0.19
N THR A 56 -1.28 5.71 0.06
CA THR A 56 -1.78 6.03 1.41
C THR A 56 -2.57 4.84 1.94
N ILE A 57 -2.25 4.40 3.16
CA ILE A 57 -2.96 3.32 3.83
C ILE A 57 -3.79 3.89 4.98
N GLY A 58 -5.04 3.46 5.03
CA GLY A 58 -6.09 4.03 5.87
C GLY A 58 -6.46 5.44 5.41
N ASP A 59 -7.07 6.20 6.32
CA ASP A 59 -7.42 7.61 6.12
C ASP A 59 -6.21 8.53 6.36
N GLY A 60 -5.03 8.17 5.82
CA GLY A 60 -3.76 8.86 6.09
C GLY A 60 -2.94 8.28 7.25
N GLY A 61 -3.21 7.04 7.66
CA GLY A 61 -2.50 6.39 8.78
C GLY A 61 -1.05 6.03 8.45
N ALA A 62 -0.75 5.72 7.20
CA ALA A 62 0.60 5.58 6.69
C ALA A 62 0.69 6.06 5.23
N VAL A 63 1.86 6.57 4.85
CA VAL A 63 2.20 6.94 3.47
C VAL A 63 3.46 6.18 3.08
N LEU A 64 3.36 5.44 1.98
CA LEU A 64 4.43 4.64 1.41
C LEU A 64 4.85 5.21 0.06
N GLU A 65 6.14 5.14 -0.26
CA GLU A 65 6.67 5.50 -1.57
C GLU A 65 7.39 4.28 -2.17
N ILE A 66 6.99 3.86 -3.37
CA ILE A 66 7.60 2.71 -4.04
C ILE A 66 9.07 3.00 -4.33
N GLY A 67 9.96 2.22 -3.72
CA GLY A 67 11.40 2.31 -3.97
C GLY A 67 11.86 1.30 -5.02
N GLU A 68 11.38 0.06 -4.93
CA GLU A 68 11.83 -1.03 -5.81
C GLU A 68 10.64 -1.89 -6.25
N LYS A 69 10.80 -2.55 -7.40
CA LYS A 69 9.79 -3.41 -8.01
C LYS A 69 10.43 -4.72 -8.44
N ALA A 70 9.84 -5.83 -8.03
CA ALA A 70 10.15 -7.19 -8.43
C ALA A 70 8.94 -7.81 -9.15
N ASP A 71 9.08 -9.05 -9.63
CA ASP A 71 8.06 -9.72 -10.43
C ASP A 71 6.82 -10.10 -9.60
N ASP A 72 6.98 -10.39 -8.31
CA ASP A 72 5.94 -10.84 -7.39
C ASP A 72 5.62 -9.86 -6.24
N LYS A 73 6.43 -8.79 -6.11
CA LYS A 73 6.37 -7.84 -4.99
C LYS A 73 7.00 -6.49 -5.31
N MET A 74 6.79 -5.52 -4.43
CA MET A 74 7.43 -4.21 -4.46
C MET A 74 7.99 -3.89 -3.07
N ILE A 75 9.06 -3.11 -3.01
CA ILE A 75 9.57 -2.56 -1.76
C ILE A 75 9.20 -1.09 -1.73
N ALA A 76 8.53 -0.66 -0.67
CA ALA A 76 8.17 0.72 -0.45
C ALA A 76 8.80 1.25 0.84
N ASN A 77 9.20 2.51 0.81
CA ASN A 77 9.70 3.23 1.96
C ASN A 77 8.54 3.92 2.66
N VAL A 78 8.49 3.81 3.99
CA VAL A 78 7.50 4.47 4.82
C VAL A 78 7.88 5.95 4.93
N VAL A 79 7.26 6.81 4.12
CA VAL A 79 7.46 8.27 4.16
C VAL A 79 6.83 8.87 5.41
N PHE A 80 5.65 8.35 5.80
CA PHE A 80 5.00 8.71 7.04
C PHE A 80 4.40 7.46 7.65
N GLY A 81 4.83 7.14 8.86
CA GLY A 81 4.46 5.93 9.58
C GLY A 81 3.53 6.21 10.74
N GLY A 82 2.62 5.27 10.99
CA GLY A 82 1.65 5.34 12.09
C GLY A 82 1.13 3.95 12.44
N ARG A 83 0.11 3.91 13.30
CA ARG A 83 -0.53 2.64 13.70
C ARG A 83 -1.58 2.25 12.68
N LEU A 84 -1.42 1.08 12.05
CA LEU A 84 -2.41 0.46 11.19
C LEU A 84 -3.10 -0.70 11.90
N GLN A 85 -4.41 -0.86 11.70
CA GLN A 85 -5.18 -1.93 12.34
C GLN A 85 -6.34 -2.36 11.45
N GLY A 86 -6.80 -3.61 11.63
CA GLY A 86 -7.92 -4.16 10.87
C GLY A 86 -7.60 -4.28 9.38
N ARG A 87 -8.56 -3.95 8.51
CA ARG A 87 -8.41 -4.00 7.04
C ARG A 87 -8.49 -2.59 6.46
N PRO A 88 -7.45 -1.75 6.57
CA PRO A 88 -7.52 -0.36 6.13
C PRO A 88 -7.71 -0.27 4.61
N GLY A 89 -8.36 0.82 4.16
CA GLY A 89 -8.40 1.15 2.74
C GLY A 89 -7.00 1.50 2.23
N VAL A 90 -6.73 1.25 0.97
CA VAL A 90 -5.48 1.68 0.34
C VAL A 90 -5.84 2.61 -0.81
N HIS A 91 -5.24 3.78 -0.82
CA HIS A 91 -5.35 4.73 -1.90
C HIS A 91 -4.13 4.59 -2.80
N VAL A 92 -4.37 4.06 -3.99
CA VAL A 92 -3.38 3.94 -5.06
C VAL A 92 -3.45 5.23 -5.88
N PRO A 93 -2.32 5.92 -6.12
CA PRO A 93 -2.30 7.15 -6.87
C PRO A 93 -2.77 6.86 -8.29
N SER A 94 -3.87 7.50 -8.65
CA SER A 94 -4.48 7.37 -9.97
C SER A 94 -3.98 8.47 -10.91
N ASP A 95 -2.82 9.09 -10.64
CA ASP A 95 -2.31 10.25 -11.41
C ASP A 95 -1.87 9.90 -12.85
N ARG A 96 -2.11 8.66 -13.30
CA ARG A 96 -2.09 8.26 -14.71
C ARG A 96 -3.42 7.71 -15.23
N LEU A 97 -4.54 8.01 -14.57
CA LEU A 97 -5.84 8.04 -15.23
C LEU A 97 -5.77 9.19 -16.23
N GLN A 98 -5.35 8.90 -17.46
CA GLN A 98 -5.41 9.85 -18.56
C GLN A 98 -6.87 10.28 -18.72
N LEU A 99 -7.25 11.40 -18.13
CA LEU A 99 -8.25 12.26 -18.73
C LEU A 99 -7.61 12.77 -20.03
N ALA A 100 -7.74 11.96 -21.08
CA ALA A 100 -7.55 12.42 -22.44
C ALA A 100 -8.42 13.67 -22.61
N THR A 101 -7.77 14.80 -22.83
CA THR A 101 -8.41 16.04 -23.31
C THR A 101 -8.89 15.84 -24.73
#